data_AF-A0A8D5UGB4-F1
#
_entry.id   AF-A0A8D5UGB4-F1
#
_cell.length_a   1.000
_cell.length_b   1.000
_cell.length_c   1.000
_cell.angle_alpha   90.00
_cell.angle_beta   90.00
_cell.angle_gamma   90.00
#
_symmetry.space_group_name_H-M   'P 1'
#
loop_
_entity.id
_entity.type
_entity.pdbx_description
1 polymer ?
#
loop_
_entity_poly.entity_id
_entity_poly.type
_entity_poly.pdbx_seq_one_letter_code
_entity_poly.pdbx_strand_id
1 'polypeptide(L)'
;MQRSTSMISMIAGDLLVLVLFTVIGRISHYLPLNVGAILWTTFPFALAWLVIAPLMGLYRSDVQTRFLSVTWRVGLTVLIAAPLGSYLRGILLGHHIIFIFYVVTTVTLLLMMWLWRWGFTWRQRRSR
;
A
#
# COMPACT_ATOMS: atom_id res chain seq x y z
N MET A 1 26.22 8.83 13.04
CA MET A 1 25.21 7.83 13.48
C MET A 1 24.03 7.84 12.51
N GLN A 2 23.93 6.83 11.65
CA GLN A 2 22.74 6.64 10.80
C GLN A 2 21.56 6.31 11.72
N ARG A 3 20.54 7.17 11.79
CA ARG A 3 19.28 6.78 12.43
C ARG A 3 18.76 5.56 11.68
N SER A 4 18.73 4.41 12.34
CA SER A 4 18.07 3.21 11.84
C SER A 4 16.60 3.56 11.71
N THR A 5 16.15 3.84 10.49
CA THR A 5 14.74 3.99 10.19
C THR A 5 14.06 2.69 10.60
N SER A 6 13.19 2.75 11.61
CA SER A 6 12.54 1.54 12.10
C SER A 6 11.66 0.99 10.98
N MET A 7 12.00 -0.19 10.48
CA MET A 7 11.20 -0.95 9.51
C MET A 7 9.72 -0.99 9.92
N ILE A 8 9.47 -1.04 11.23
CA ILE A 8 8.14 -1.00 11.84
C ILE A 8 7.37 0.27 11.43
N SER A 9 8.00 1.44 11.46
CA SER A 9 7.36 2.70 11.05
C SER A 9 6.97 2.70 9.58
N MET A 10 7.77 2.06 8.72
CA MET A 10 7.47 1.94 7.29
C MET A 10 6.29 0.99 7.05
N ILE A 11 6.31 -0.18 7.69
CA ILE A 11 5.24 -1.18 7.60
C ILE A 11 3.94 -0.58 8.13
N ALA A 12 3.95 0.03 9.31
CA ALA A 12 2.78 0.64 9.92
C ALA A 12 2.18 1.75 9.03
N GLY A 13 3.04 2.57 8.42
CA GLY A 13 2.60 3.61 7.49
C GLY A 13 1.96 3.05 6.24
N ASP A 14 2.53 2.01 5.64
CA ASP A 14 1.93 1.35 4.48
C ASP A 14 0.58 0.73 4.82
N LEU A 15 0.47 0.04 5.95
CA LEU A 15 -0.80 -0.55 6.41
C LEU A 15 -1.85 0.53 6.66
N LEU A 16 -1.46 1.68 7.21
CA LEU A 16 -2.35 2.83 7.37
C LEU A 16 -2.86 3.35 6.01
N VAL A 17 -1.98 3.45 5.00
CA VAL A 17 -2.39 3.83 3.63
C VAL A 17 -3.39 2.83 3.06
N LEU A 18 -3.21 1.53 3.26
CA LEU A 18 -4.15 0.51 2.81
C LEU A 18 -5.50 0.63 3.52
N VAL A 19 -5.51 0.88 4.84
CA VAL A 19 -6.74 1.15 5.59
C VAL A 19 -7.45 2.37 5.02
N LEU A 20 -6.74 3.49 4.84
CA LEU A 20 -7.30 4.72 4.27
C LEU A 20 -7.87 4.50 2.86
N PHE A 21 -7.16 3.75 2.01
CA PHE A 21 -7.64 3.37 0.69
C PHE A 21 -9.00 2.65 0.78
N THR A 22 -9.12 1.67 1.69
CA THR A 22 -10.38 0.95 1.85
C THR A 22 -11.49 1.78 2.48
N VAL A 23 -11.18 2.71 3.39
CA VAL A 23 -12.17 3.66 3.93
C VAL A 23 -12.71 4.54 2.80
N ILE A 24 -11.82 5.15 2.02
CA ILE A 24 -12.21 6.03 0.90
C ILE A 24 -13.05 5.24 -0.12
N GLY A 25 -12.60 4.06 -0.53
CA GLY A 25 -13.33 3.21 -1.47
C GLY A 25 -14.73 2.83 -0.96
N ARG A 26 -14.86 2.52 0.33
CA ARG A 26 -16.17 2.21 0.93
C ARG A 26 -17.09 3.44 0.97
N ILE A 27 -16.57 4.62 1.27
CA ILE A 27 -17.32 5.88 1.19
C ILE A 27 -17.82 6.10 -0.25
N SER A 28 -16.94 5.96 -1.25
CA SER A 28 -17.29 6.16 -2.67
C SER A 28 -18.35 5.18 -3.18
N HIS A 29 -18.46 3.99 -2.58
CA HIS A 29 -19.47 2.98 -2.91
C HIS A 29 -20.67 2.96 -1.95
N TYR A 30 -20.81 3.96 -1.07
CA TYR A 30 -21.90 4.04 -0.07
C TYR A 30 -22.02 2.78 0.81
N LEU A 31 -20.88 2.18 1.17
CA LEU A 31 -20.80 0.96 1.97
C LEU A 31 -20.64 1.27 3.47
N PRO A 32 -21.05 0.35 4.39
CA PRO A 32 -20.90 0.54 5.83
C PRO A 32 -19.45 0.79 6.27
N LEU A 33 -19.23 1.68 7.24
CA LEU A 33 -17.90 2.07 7.75
C LEU A 33 -17.57 1.49 9.13
N ASN A 34 -18.25 0.43 9.56
CA ASN A 34 -17.87 -0.24 10.80
C ASN A 34 -16.47 -0.85 10.68
N VAL A 35 -15.76 -0.93 11.81
CA VAL A 35 -14.35 -1.36 11.88
C VAL A 35 -14.15 -2.73 11.25
N GLY A 36 -15.02 -3.69 11.54
CA GLY A 36 -14.94 -5.05 10.99
C GLY A 36 -15.00 -5.05 9.46
N ALA A 37 -15.92 -4.28 8.87
CA ALA A 37 -16.07 -4.20 7.42
C ALA A 37 -14.88 -3.52 6.73
N ILE A 38 -14.28 -2.50 7.36
CA ILE A 38 -13.05 -1.87 6.88
C ILE A 38 -11.93 -2.90 6.89
N LEU A 39 -11.65 -3.52 8.05
CA LEU A 39 -10.57 -4.50 8.19
C LEU A 39 -10.73 -5.69 7.25
N TRP A 40 -11.96 -6.19 7.06
CA TRP A 40 -12.25 -7.25 6.10
C TRP A 40 -11.95 -6.85 4.66
N THR A 41 -12.21 -5.58 4.32
CA THR A 41 -11.86 -5.04 2.99
C THR A 41 -10.35 -4.83 2.84
N THR A 42 -9.66 -4.41 3.90
CA THR A 42 -8.21 -4.16 3.90
C THR A 42 -7.40 -5.45 3.85
N PHE A 43 -7.86 -6.51 4.54
CA PHE A 43 -7.15 -7.76 4.74
C PHE A 43 -6.48 -8.34 3.48
N PRO A 44 -7.18 -8.56 2.35
CA PRO A 44 -6.55 -9.17 1.16
C PRO A 44 -5.45 -8.28 0.56
N PHE A 45 -5.58 -6.96 0.64
CA PHE A 45 -4.55 -6.02 0.18
C PHE A 45 -3.35 -5.98 1.14
N ALA A 46 -3.62 -6.01 2.46
CA ALA A 46 -2.56 -6.07 3.47
C ALA A 46 -1.76 -7.37 3.34
N LEU A 47 -2.44 -8.51 3.13
CA LEU A 47 -1.79 -9.79 2.91
C LEU A 47 -0.89 -9.76 1.66
N ALA A 48 -1.42 -9.31 0.52
CA ALA A 48 -0.64 -9.17 -0.70
C ALA A 48 0.56 -8.22 -0.51
N TRP A 49 0.36 -7.08 0.16
CA TRP A 49 1.42 -6.12 0.41
C TRP A 49 2.53 -6.66 1.29
N LEU A 50 2.18 -7.34 2.39
CA LEU A 50 3.15 -7.90 3.33
C LEU A 50 3.99 -9.02 2.71
N VAL A 51 3.49 -9.70 1.68
CA VAL A 51 4.27 -10.67 0.91
C VAL A 51 5.14 -9.99 -0.14
N ILE A 52 4.58 -9.09 -0.94
CA ILE A 52 5.27 -8.52 -2.10
C ILE A 52 6.29 -7.45 -1.71
N ALA A 53 5.99 -6.58 -0.74
CA ALA A 53 6.86 -5.46 -0.37
C ALA A 53 8.26 -5.90 0.13
N PRO A 54 8.41 -6.93 0.98
CA PRO A 54 9.72 -7.46 1.35
C PRO A 54 10.46 -8.08 0.16
N LEU A 55 9.77 -8.81 -0.71
CA LEU A 55 10.36 -9.43 -1.91
C LEU A 55 10.93 -8.38 -2.87
N MET A 56 10.25 -7.23 -2.99
CA MET A 56 10.74 -6.07 -3.77
C MET A 56 11.83 -5.26 -3.03
N GLY A 57 12.21 -5.69 -1.83
CA GLY A 57 13.22 -5.03 -1.00
C GLY A 57 12.81 -3.63 -0.55
N LEU A 58 11.51 -3.33 -0.45
CA LEU A 58 11.00 -1.99 -0.18
C LEU A 58 11.44 -1.46 1.20
N TYR A 59 11.73 -2.37 2.14
CA TYR A 59 12.15 -2.06 3.51
C TYR A 59 13.67 -1.99 3.70
N ARG A 60 14.47 -2.12 2.63
CA ARG A 60 15.92 -1.96 2.72
C ARG A 60 16.29 -0.48 2.88
N SER A 61 17.35 -0.20 3.64
CA SER A 61 17.77 1.16 4.01
C SER A 61 18.33 1.97 2.83
N ASP A 62 18.95 1.31 1.85
CA ASP A 62 19.48 1.89 0.62
C ASP A 62 18.38 2.52 -0.24
N VAL A 63 17.21 1.90 -0.30
CA VAL A 63 16.04 2.37 -1.07
C VAL A 63 15.58 3.75 -0.64
N GLN A 64 15.59 3.99 0.67
CA GLN A 64 15.01 5.20 1.28
C GLN A 64 15.91 6.44 1.12
N THR A 65 17.04 6.32 0.43
CA THR A 65 18.00 7.42 0.24
C THR A 65 17.66 8.31 -0.95
N ARG A 66 17.01 7.77 -2.00
CA ARG A 66 16.77 8.45 -3.27
C ARG A 66 15.30 8.39 -3.67
N PHE A 67 14.69 9.55 -3.96
CA PHE A 67 13.30 9.64 -4.43
C PHE A 67 13.04 8.74 -5.64
N LEU A 68 13.95 8.73 -6.62
CA LEU A 68 13.81 7.90 -7.82
C LEU A 68 13.77 6.40 -7.48
N SER A 69 14.64 5.94 -6.57
CA SER A 69 14.65 4.54 -6.10
C SER A 69 13.37 4.18 -5.36
N VAL A 70 12.85 5.10 -4.53
CA VAL A 70 11.56 4.93 -3.85
C VAL A 70 10.42 4.83 -4.86
N THR A 71 10.34 5.76 -5.81
CA THR A 71 9.28 5.80 -6.84
C THR A 71 9.20 4.49 -7.61
N TRP A 72 10.35 4.00 -8.12
CA TRP A 72 10.40 2.77 -8.90
C TRP A 72 10.02 1.54 -8.08
N ARG A 73 10.58 1.38 -6.88
CA ARG A 73 10.30 0.20 -6.05
C ARG A 73 8.88 0.19 -5.50
N VAL A 74 8.35 1.34 -5.09
CA VAL A 74 6.94 1.46 -4.70
C VAL A 74 6.04 1.15 -5.90
N GLY A 75 6.38 1.67 -7.08
CA GLY A 75 5.63 1.43 -8.31
C GLY A 75 5.53 -0.06 -8.64
N LEU A 76 6.66 -0.76 -8.70
CA LEU A 76 6.70 -2.21 -8.94
C LEU A 76 5.95 -3.00 -7.87
N THR A 77 6.10 -2.62 -6.59
CA THR A 77 5.39 -3.26 -5.49
C THR A 77 3.89 -3.13 -5.65
N VAL A 78 3.39 -1.92 -5.95
CA VAL A 78 1.95 -1.66 -6.13
C VAL A 78 1.40 -2.39 -7.36
N LEU A 79 2.13 -2.37 -8.48
CA LEU A 79 1.72 -3.03 -9.73
C LEU A 79 1.50 -4.55 -9.57
N ILE A 80 2.14 -5.17 -8.58
CA ILE A 80 1.97 -6.60 -8.27
C ILE A 80 0.98 -6.80 -7.11
N ALA A 81 1.15 -6.06 -6.01
CA ALA A 81 0.39 -6.25 -4.79
C ALA A 81 -1.08 -5.81 -4.92
N ALA A 82 -1.37 -4.73 -5.65
CA ALA A 82 -2.75 -4.23 -5.78
C ALA A 82 -3.64 -5.15 -6.64
N PRO A 83 -3.17 -5.67 -7.79
CA PRO A 83 -3.92 -6.69 -8.51
C PRO A 83 -4.07 -7.99 -7.74
N LEU A 84 -3.01 -8.44 -7.06
CA LEU A 84 -3.08 -9.64 -6.23
C LEU A 84 -4.10 -9.48 -5.08
N GLY A 85 -4.07 -8.34 -4.38
CA GLY A 85 -5.04 -8.04 -3.32
C GLY A 85 -6.47 -7.95 -3.84
N SER A 86 -6.67 -7.38 -5.04
CA SER A 86 -7.97 -7.38 -5.71
C SER A 86 -8.42 -8.81 -6.00
N TYR A 87 -7.56 -9.63 -6.61
CA TYR A 87 -7.87 -11.02 -6.92
C TYR A 87 -8.24 -11.84 -5.66
N LEU A 88 -7.44 -11.74 -4.59
CA LEU A 88 -7.72 -12.37 -3.31
C LEU A 88 -9.07 -11.93 -2.73
N ARG A 89 -9.40 -10.63 -2.84
CA ARG A 89 -10.71 -10.12 -2.44
C ARG A 89 -11.84 -10.74 -3.24
N GLY A 90 -11.66 -10.92 -4.55
CA GLY A 90 -12.64 -11.58 -5.43
C GLY A 90 -12.94 -13.02 -4.98
N ILE A 91 -11.90 -13.78 -4.63
CA ILE A 91 -12.03 -15.12 -4.07
C ILE A 91 -12.82 -15.07 -2.74
N LEU A 92 -12.42 -14.20 -1.82
CA LEU A 92 -13.07 -14.09 -0.49
C LEU A 92 -14.56 -13.71 -0.58
N LEU A 93 -14.94 -12.96 -1.60
CA LEU A 93 -16.33 -12.56 -1.82
C LEU A 93 -17.11 -13.55 -2.68
N GLY A 94 -16.46 -14.56 -3.28
CA GLY A 94 -17.10 -15.47 -4.24
C GLY A 94 -17.59 -14.78 -5.51
N HIS A 95 -16.99 -13.65 -5.91
CA HIS A 95 -17.42 -12.85 -7.05
C HIS A 95 -16.27 -12.52 -8.00
N HIS A 96 -16.58 -12.50 -9.30
CA HIS A 96 -15.64 -12.03 -10.31
C HIS A 96 -15.49 -10.50 -10.25
N ILE A 97 -14.24 -10.05 -10.16
CA ILE A 97 -13.90 -8.64 -10.23
C ILE A 97 -13.73 -8.22 -11.69
N ILE A 98 -14.42 -7.16 -12.08
CA ILE A 98 -14.29 -6.54 -13.40
C ILE A 98 -12.92 -5.86 -13.58
N PHE A 99 -12.39 -5.87 -14.79
CA PHE A 99 -11.05 -5.37 -15.09
C PHE A 99 -10.80 -3.93 -14.61
N ILE A 100 -11.80 -3.04 -14.76
CA ILE A 100 -11.67 -1.64 -14.36
C ILE A 100 -11.39 -1.46 -12.86
N PHE A 101 -11.87 -2.37 -12.00
CA PHE A 101 -11.59 -2.33 -10.57
C PHE A 101 -10.11 -2.55 -10.28
N TYR A 102 -9.45 -3.46 -11.01
CA TYR A 102 -8.00 -3.67 -10.90
C TYR A 102 -7.23 -2.40 -11.26
N VAL A 103 -7.63 -1.75 -12.36
CA VAL A 103 -6.98 -0.53 -12.85
C VAL A 103 -7.13 0.61 -11.83
N VAL A 104 -8.37 0.93 -11.44
CA VAL A 104 -8.65 2.03 -10.51
C VAL A 104 -7.98 1.78 -9.15
N THR A 105 -8.10 0.55 -8.62
CA THR A 105 -7.45 0.19 -7.35
C THR A 105 -5.93 0.36 -7.42
N THR A 106 -5.30 -0.11 -8.50
CA THR A 106 -3.85 -0.02 -8.68
C THR A 106 -3.39 1.43 -8.79
N VAL A 107 -4.06 2.25 -9.61
CA VAL A 107 -3.70 3.66 -9.79
C VAL A 107 -3.91 4.45 -8.49
N THR A 108 -5.04 4.28 -7.80
CA THR A 108 -5.31 4.96 -6.54
C THR A 108 -4.29 4.58 -5.47
N LEU A 109 -4.01 3.28 -5.29
CA LEU A 109 -2.98 2.83 -4.35
C LEU A 109 -1.59 3.33 -4.72
N LEU A 110 -1.26 3.39 -6.01
CA LEU A 110 0.04 3.91 -6.47
C LEU A 110 0.24 5.35 -6.03
N LEU A 111 -0.75 6.21 -6.27
CA LEU A 111 -0.70 7.61 -5.89
C LEU A 111 -0.62 7.79 -4.36
N MET A 112 -1.44 7.06 -3.60
CA MET A 112 -1.44 7.15 -2.14
C MET A 112 -0.13 6.64 -1.54
N MET A 113 0.42 5.54 -2.05
CA MET A 113 1.69 4.98 -1.59
C MET A 113 2.87 5.89 -1.96
N TRP A 114 2.89 6.46 -3.16
CA TRP A 114 3.91 7.45 -3.51
C TRP A 114 3.87 8.68 -2.61
N LEU A 115 2.68 9.25 -2.37
CA LEU A 115 2.52 10.39 -1.47
C LEU A 115 3.09 10.11 -0.08
N TRP A 116 2.71 8.96 0.50
CA TRP A 116 3.23 8.53 1.80
C TRP A 116 4.75 8.35 1.79
N ARG A 117 5.27 7.59 0.82
CA ARG A 117 6.68 7.20 0.75
C ARG A 117 7.59 8.39 0.42
N TRP A 118 7.14 9.34 -0.38
CA TRP A 118 7.83 10.59 -0.61
C TRP A 118 7.84 11.46 0.64
N GLY A 119 6.70 11.61 1.34
CA GLY A 119 6.64 12.34 2.60
C GLY A 119 7.57 11.74 3.66
N PHE A 120 7.60 10.41 3.77
CA PHE A 120 8.49 9.68 4.66
C PHE A 120 9.98 9.88 4.30
N THR A 121 10.32 9.82 3.02
CA THR A 121 11.69 10.06 2.52
C THR A 121 12.13 11.50 2.76
N TRP A 122 11.24 12.46 2.52
CA TRP A 122 11.50 13.88 2.75
C TRP A 122 11.76 14.19 4.23
N ARG A 123 10.94 13.64 5.14
CA ARG A 123 11.13 13.77 6.59
C ARG A 123 12.49 13.22 7.03
N GLN A 124 12.88 12.06 6.49
CA GLN A 124 14.19 11.46 6.79
C GLN A 124 15.36 12.33 6.33
N ARG A 125 15.26 12.93 5.14
CA ARG A 125 16.30 13.82 4.61
C ARG A 125 16.50 15.07 5.44
N ARG A 126 15.42 15.64 6.01
CA ARG A 126 15.50 16.82 6.90
C ARG A 126 16.08 16.53 8.29
N SER A 127 16.05 15.28 8.72
CA SER A 127 16.57 14.85 10.02
C SER A 127 18.04 14.38 9.97
N ARG A 128 18.69 14.52 8.82
CA ARG A 128 20.12 14.28 8.60
C ARG A 128 20.83 15.63 8.45
#